data_AF-A0A937GCM9-F1
#
_entry.id   AF-A0A937GCM9-F1
#
_cell.length_a   1.000
_cell.length_b   1.000
_cell.length_c   1.000
_cell.angle_alpha   90.00
_cell.angle_beta   90.00
_cell.angle_gamma   90.00
#
_symmetry.space_group_name_H-M   'P 1'
#
loop_
_entity.id
_entity.type
_entity.pdbx_description
1 polymer ?
#
loop_
_entity_poly.entity_id
_entity_poly.type
_entity_poly.pdbx_seq_one_letter_code
_entity_poly.pdbx_strand_id
1 'polypeptide(L)'
;MLTAVVTYGSNGPEVLLSASEGEEGYSSEYTYADCSIIPEGKESSEKIESLEECDPGPSPIMPEAKELYWGASSFVLFALLMRFFLYPRLRRSMDARYDSIRGAHAEADQARSEAQAEVAAYEAALAEVKAEATARIESARATLEQERAAQLAEANARISSARDAAAAEAVTAHEAIRGDIGSAAASVAARTVELAIGRAPDAAAVSSAVEGSMTSGATR
;
A
#
# COMPACT_ATOMS: atom_id res chain seq x y z
N MET A 1 -53.07 -68.47 37.20
CA MET A 1 -52.93 -67.43 36.15
C MET A 1 -54.28 -67.29 35.47
N LEU A 2 -54.87 -66.08 35.42
CA LEU A 2 -56.14 -65.87 34.69
C LEU A 2 -55.84 -65.67 33.21
N THR A 3 -56.51 -66.46 32.37
CA THR A 3 -56.41 -66.32 30.91
C THR A 3 -57.76 -65.89 30.37
N ALA A 4 -57.78 -64.75 29.67
CA ALA A 4 -58.97 -64.20 29.04
C ALA A 4 -58.92 -64.49 27.53
N VAL A 5 -59.92 -65.19 27.01
CA VAL A 5 -60.09 -65.39 25.58
C VAL A 5 -61.32 -64.62 25.14
N VAL A 6 -61.10 -63.59 24.31
CA VAL A 6 -62.17 -62.79 23.71
C VAL A 6 -62.49 -63.38 22.35
N THR A 7 -63.74 -63.82 22.15
CA THR A 7 -64.24 -64.24 20.84
C THR A 7 -65.30 -63.26 20.36
N TYR A 8 -65.40 -63.04 19.05
CA TYR A 8 -66.41 -62.18 18.46
C TYR A 8 -67.41 -63.06 17.69
N GLY A 9 -68.63 -63.16 18.22
CA GLY A 9 -69.74 -63.85 17.58
C GLY A 9 -70.71 -62.88 16.90
N SER A 10 -71.67 -63.43 16.16
CA SER A 10 -72.71 -62.68 15.42
C SER A 10 -73.59 -61.76 16.31
N ASN A 11 -73.49 -61.84 17.63
CA ASN A 11 -74.26 -61.04 18.59
C ASN A 11 -73.38 -60.11 19.47
N GLY A 12 -72.09 -59.94 19.16
CA GLY A 12 -71.14 -59.10 19.89
C GLY A 12 -69.92 -59.85 20.46
N PRO A 13 -68.96 -59.16 21.09
CA PRO A 13 -67.83 -59.79 21.76
C PRO A 13 -68.27 -60.54 23.02
N GLU A 14 -67.87 -61.80 23.12
CA GLU A 14 -68.05 -62.63 24.31
C GLU A 14 -66.67 -62.93 24.91
N VAL A 15 -66.48 -62.64 26.19
CA VAL A 15 -65.18 -62.79 26.87
C VAL A 15 -65.29 -63.92 27.88
N LEU A 16 -64.57 -65.01 27.63
CA LEU A 16 -64.51 -66.15 28.53
C LEU A 16 -63.20 -66.09 29.32
N LEU A 17 -63.34 -65.97 30.63
CA LEU A 17 -62.25 -65.98 31.59
C LEU A 17 -62.20 -67.35 32.26
N SER A 18 -61.11 -68.10 32.10
CA SER A 18 -60.88 -69.32 32.86
C SER A 18 -59.67 -69.19 33.78
N ALA A 19 -59.85 -69.65 35.02
CA ALA A 19 -58.81 -69.75 36.04
C ALA A 19 -58.66 -71.21 36.43
N SER A 20 -57.45 -71.77 36.31
CA SER A 20 -57.14 -73.12 36.76
C SER A 20 -56.57 -73.08 38.17
N GLU A 21 -57.29 -73.64 39.15
CA GLU A 21 -56.81 -74.53 40.22
C GLU A 21 -57.87 -74.71 41.32
N GLY A 22 -58.19 -75.98 41.62
CA GLY A 22 -58.77 -76.42 42.91
C GLY A 22 -60.30 -76.46 42.99
N GLU A 23 -60.84 -77.66 43.16
CA GLU A 23 -62.26 -78.03 43.24
C GLU A 23 -63.06 -77.29 44.34
N GLU A 24 -64.15 -76.63 43.96
CA GLU A 24 -65.55 -76.96 44.33
C GLU A 24 -66.47 -75.84 43.84
N GLY A 25 -67.56 -76.22 43.17
CA GLY A 25 -68.33 -75.37 42.27
C GLY A 25 -69.19 -74.31 42.94
N TYR A 26 -69.17 -73.10 42.37
CA TYR A 26 -70.30 -72.18 42.38
C TYR A 26 -70.18 -71.23 41.18
N SER A 27 -70.94 -71.49 40.10
CA SER A 27 -70.99 -70.59 38.93
C SER A 27 -71.83 -69.37 39.28
N SER A 28 -71.19 -68.26 39.65
CA SER A 28 -71.85 -66.96 39.79
C SER A 28 -71.60 -66.13 38.53
N GLU A 29 -72.69 -65.84 37.84
CA GLU A 29 -72.76 -64.97 36.66
C GLU A 29 -72.65 -63.50 37.13
N TYR A 30 -71.45 -62.91 37.05
CA TYR A 30 -71.25 -61.49 37.39
C TYR A 30 -71.59 -60.63 36.17
N THR A 31 -72.64 -59.84 36.29
CA THR A 31 -73.09 -58.89 35.25
C THR A 31 -72.61 -57.47 35.57
N TYR A 32 -72.59 -56.62 34.54
CA TYR A 32 -72.06 -55.24 34.51
C TYR A 32 -72.68 -54.26 35.53
N ALA A 33 -73.62 -54.70 36.37
CA ALA A 33 -74.32 -53.88 37.36
C ALA A 33 -73.51 -53.61 38.66
N ASP A 34 -72.38 -54.30 38.88
CA ASP A 34 -71.57 -54.16 40.11
C ASP A 34 -70.38 -53.20 40.01
N CYS A 35 -70.18 -52.54 38.86
CA CYS A 35 -69.12 -51.54 38.68
C CYS A 35 -69.69 -50.11 38.75
N SER A 36 -70.18 -49.73 39.93
CA SER A 36 -70.40 -48.31 40.26
C SER A 36 -69.49 -47.94 41.44
N ILE A 37 -68.48 -47.12 41.17
CA ILE A 37 -67.74 -46.38 42.21
C ILE A 37 -68.74 -45.35 42.77
N ILE A 38 -69.35 -45.67 43.91
CA ILE A 38 -70.26 -44.77 44.62
C ILE A 38 -69.40 -43.77 45.42
N PRO A 39 -69.49 -42.45 45.18
CA PRO A 39 -68.90 -41.47 46.09
C PRO A 39 -69.63 -41.53 47.44
N GLU A 40 -68.87 -41.54 48.55
CA GLU A 40 -69.40 -41.71 49.91
C GLU A 40 -70.58 -40.76 50.21
N GLY A 41 -71.71 -41.32 50.66
CA GLY A 41 -72.65 -40.58 51.52
C GLY A 41 -74.15 -40.59 51.20
N LYS A 42 -74.70 -41.37 50.24
CA LYS A 42 -76.17 -41.47 50.08
C LYS A 42 -76.64 -42.87 49.64
N GLU A 43 -77.64 -43.41 50.37
CA GLU A 43 -78.26 -44.71 50.12
C GLU A 43 -79.21 -44.74 48.92
N SER A 44 -79.36 -45.95 48.39
CA SER A 44 -80.13 -46.39 47.24
C SER A 44 -81.64 -46.23 47.41
N SER A 45 -82.24 -45.21 46.80
CA SER A 45 -83.60 -45.28 46.22
C SER A 45 -84.04 -43.91 45.72
N GLU A 46 -83.57 -43.50 44.54
CA GLU A 46 -84.32 -42.52 43.77
C GLU A 46 -84.17 -42.78 42.27
N LYS A 47 -85.33 -42.82 41.61
CA LYS A 47 -85.54 -43.17 40.21
C LYS A 47 -84.98 -42.04 39.35
N ILE A 48 -84.04 -42.37 38.47
CA ILE A 48 -83.39 -41.43 37.54
C ILE A 48 -84.43 -40.96 36.53
N GLU A 49 -85.02 -39.79 36.80
CA GLU A 49 -85.78 -39.00 35.84
C GLU A 49 -84.89 -37.91 35.30
N SER A 50 -84.89 -37.77 33.97
CA SER A 50 -84.14 -36.83 33.13
C SER A 50 -82.65 -37.14 32.93
N LEU A 51 -82.35 -37.63 31.73
CA LEU A 51 -81.11 -37.28 31.04
C LEU A 51 -81.19 -35.77 30.76
N GLU A 52 -80.72 -34.96 31.70
CA GLU A 52 -80.34 -33.58 31.36
C GLU A 52 -79.34 -33.63 30.21
N GLU A 53 -79.58 -32.75 29.24
CA GLU A 53 -78.73 -32.45 28.10
C GLU A 53 -77.24 -32.69 28.45
N CYS A 54 -76.56 -33.58 27.72
CA CYS A 54 -75.10 -33.65 27.80
C CYS A 54 -74.55 -32.32 27.26
N ASP A 55 -74.32 -31.35 28.14
CA ASP A 55 -73.49 -30.20 27.84
C ASP A 55 -72.17 -30.75 27.29
N PRO A 56 -71.76 -30.40 26.05
CA PRO A 56 -70.52 -30.89 25.50
C PRO A 56 -69.39 -30.51 26.46
N GLY A 57 -68.93 -31.50 27.22
CA GLY A 57 -67.84 -31.33 28.17
C GLY A 57 -66.65 -30.65 27.47
N PRO A 58 -65.87 -29.83 28.19
CA PRO A 58 -64.91 -28.93 27.60
C PRO A 58 -64.04 -29.62 26.54
N SER A 59 -64.05 -29.09 25.31
CA SER A 59 -63.29 -29.67 24.20
C SER A 59 -61.80 -29.80 24.58
N PRO A 60 -61.20 -31.01 24.54
CA PRO A 60 -59.83 -31.25 25.02
C PRO A 60 -58.72 -30.46 24.29
N ILE A 61 -59.06 -29.86 23.15
CA ILE A 61 -58.14 -29.14 22.26
C ILE A 61 -58.32 -27.62 22.29
N MET A 62 -59.45 -27.13 22.83
CA MET A 62 -59.77 -25.71 22.82
C MET A 62 -59.82 -25.21 24.26
N PRO A 63 -58.91 -24.31 24.67
CA PRO A 63 -58.89 -23.78 26.02
C PRO A 63 -60.15 -22.96 26.29
N GLU A 64 -60.55 -22.87 27.56
CA GLU A 64 -61.66 -22.01 27.95
C GLU A 64 -61.38 -20.56 27.55
N ALA A 65 -62.40 -19.86 27.04
CA ALA A 65 -62.26 -18.51 26.50
C ALA A 65 -61.62 -17.54 27.51
N LYS A 66 -61.90 -17.70 28.81
CA LYS A 66 -61.32 -16.88 29.88
C LYS A 66 -59.78 -16.97 29.95
N GLU A 67 -59.23 -18.17 29.76
CA GLU A 67 -57.78 -18.42 29.79
C GLU A 67 -57.12 -17.84 28.55
N LEU A 68 -57.80 -17.96 27.40
CA LEU A 68 -57.35 -17.32 26.17
C LEU A 68 -57.34 -15.80 26.29
N TYR A 69 -58.38 -15.20 26.89
CA TYR A 69 -58.43 -13.74 27.10
C TYR A 69 -57.32 -13.26 28.03
N TRP A 70 -57.09 -13.93 29.16
CA TRP A 70 -56.06 -13.52 30.12
C TRP A 70 -54.64 -13.74 29.58
N GLY A 71 -54.40 -14.88 28.92
CA GLY A 71 -53.13 -15.20 28.26
C GLY A 71 -52.83 -14.26 27.10
N ALA A 72 -53.80 -14.02 26.20
CA ALA A 72 -53.64 -13.10 25.09
C ALA A 72 -53.43 -11.66 25.57
N SER A 73 -54.16 -11.20 26.59
CA SER A 73 -53.98 -9.85 27.15
C SER A 73 -52.59 -9.65 27.74
N SER A 74 -52.09 -10.64 28.49
CA SER A 74 -50.74 -10.61 29.06
C SER A 74 -49.67 -10.63 27.96
N PHE A 75 -49.86 -11.45 26.92
CA PHE A 75 -48.96 -11.51 25.78
C PHE A 75 -48.94 -10.18 24.99
N VAL A 76 -50.10 -9.59 24.74
CA VAL A 76 -50.21 -8.29 24.03
C VAL A 76 -49.54 -7.19 24.83
N LEU A 77 -49.78 -7.10 26.14
CA LEU A 77 -49.13 -6.11 26.99
C LEU A 77 -47.60 -6.24 26.95
N PHE A 78 -47.09 -7.48 27.04
CA PHE A 78 -45.66 -7.76 26.92
C PHE A 78 -45.11 -7.41 25.52
N ALA A 79 -45.83 -7.76 24.45
CA ALA A 79 -45.45 -7.45 23.08
C ALA A 79 -45.38 -5.93 22.83
N LEU A 80 -46.31 -5.16 23.39
CA LEU A 80 -46.27 -3.69 23.34
C LEU A 80 -45.05 -3.15 24.10
N LEU A 81 -44.76 -3.68 25.30
CA LEU A 81 -43.58 -3.28 26.06
C LEU A 81 -42.28 -3.58 25.30
N MET A 82 -42.15 -4.75 24.67
CA MET A 82 -41.02 -5.06 23.79
C MET A 82 -40.95 -4.11 22.58
N ARG A 83 -42.09 -3.83 21.94
CA ARG A 83 -42.17 -2.99 20.74
C ARG A 83 -41.75 -1.54 21.01
N PHE A 84 -42.14 -1.00 22.17
CA PHE A 84 -41.90 0.40 22.53
C PHE A 84 -40.61 0.62 23.33
N PHE A 85 -40.15 -0.36 24.10
CA PHE A 85 -38.96 -0.19 24.94
C PHE A 85 -37.73 -0.94 24.43
N LEU A 86 -37.86 -2.26 24.22
CA LEU A 86 -36.71 -3.11 23.89
C LEU A 86 -36.24 -2.94 22.44
N TYR A 87 -37.17 -3.00 21.49
CA TYR A 87 -36.87 -2.88 20.06
C TYR A 87 -36.15 -1.59 19.66
N PRO A 88 -36.60 -0.38 20.09
CA PRO A 88 -35.88 0.85 19.74
C PRO A 88 -34.50 0.94 20.40
N ARG A 89 -34.30 0.34 21.58
CA ARG A 89 -32.98 0.31 22.23
C ARG A 89 -32.01 -0.60 21.48
N LEU A 90 -32.49 -1.77 21.05
CA LEU A 90 -31.70 -2.70 20.23
C LEU A 90 -31.33 -2.08 18.87
N ARG A 91 -32.30 -1.48 18.17
CA ARG A 91 -32.05 -0.78 16.91
C ARG A 91 -31.01 0.31 17.04
N ARG A 92 -31.12 1.19 18.04
CA ARG A 92 -30.11 2.23 18.29
C ARG A 92 -28.71 1.66 18.47
N SER A 93 -28.56 0.54 19.17
CA SER A 93 -27.24 -0.09 19.35
C SER A 93 -26.67 -0.68 18.06
N MET A 94 -27.53 -1.26 17.22
CA MET A 94 -27.14 -1.76 15.91
C MET A 94 -26.76 -0.61 14.97
N ASP A 95 -27.62 0.41 14.87
CA ASP A 95 -27.38 1.59 14.06
C ASP A 95 -26.07 2.29 14.46
N ALA A 96 -25.82 2.47 15.77
CA ALA A 96 -24.57 3.04 16.27
C ALA A 96 -23.33 2.21 15.87
N ARG A 97 -23.42 0.87 15.89
CA ARG A 97 -22.34 0.00 15.42
C ARG A 97 -22.13 0.15 13.92
N TYR A 98 -23.20 0.12 13.12
CA TYR A 98 -23.11 0.30 11.68
C TYR A 98 -22.50 1.66 11.31
N ASP A 99 -22.91 2.73 11.99
CA ASP A 99 -22.38 4.07 11.79
C ASP A 99 -20.91 4.15 12.18
N SER A 100 -20.51 3.55 13.31
CA SER A 100 -19.10 3.51 13.72
C SER A 100 -18.21 2.75 12.74
N ILE A 101 -18.70 1.63 12.18
CA ILE A 101 -17.95 0.83 11.21
C ILE A 101 -17.83 1.60 9.89
N ARG A 102 -18.93 2.20 9.41
CA ARG A 102 -18.90 3.02 8.19
C ARG A 102 -17.99 4.24 8.35
N GLY A 103 -18.04 4.89 9.51
CA GLY A 103 -17.15 6.00 9.85
C GLY A 103 -15.68 5.57 9.84
N ALA A 104 -15.36 4.46 10.51
CA ALA A 104 -13.99 3.92 10.55
C ALA A 104 -13.48 3.53 9.16
N HIS A 105 -14.33 2.96 8.30
CA HIS A 105 -13.95 2.68 6.90
C HIS A 105 -13.71 3.96 6.10
N ALA A 106 -14.61 4.95 6.21
CA ALA A 106 -14.46 6.22 5.52
C ALA A 106 -13.18 6.97 5.96
N GLU A 107 -12.90 6.99 7.26
CA GLU A 107 -11.67 7.57 7.81
C GLU A 107 -10.42 6.81 7.33
N ALA A 108 -10.45 5.48 7.34
CA ALA A 108 -9.34 4.67 6.83
C ALA A 108 -9.09 4.89 5.34
N ASP A 109 -10.15 4.99 4.53
CA ASP A 109 -10.04 5.24 3.10
C ASP A 109 -9.55 6.68 2.83
N GLN A 110 -10.02 7.66 3.60
CA GLN A 110 -9.53 9.02 3.54
C GLN A 110 -8.04 9.09 3.90
N ALA A 111 -7.63 8.52 5.03
CA ALA A 111 -6.23 8.49 5.47
C ALA A 111 -5.33 7.76 4.45
N ARG A 112 -5.81 6.68 3.83
CA ARG A 112 -5.10 6.01 2.72
C ARG A 112 -4.96 6.91 1.51
N SER A 113 -6.02 7.61 1.11
CA SER A 113 -5.98 8.51 -0.04
C SER A 113 -5.04 9.70 0.19
N GLU A 114 -5.03 10.27 1.40
CA GLU A 114 -4.14 11.35 1.81
C GLU A 114 -2.68 10.88 1.82
N ALA A 115 -2.41 9.70 2.40
CA ALA A 115 -1.07 9.12 2.38
C ALA A 115 -0.58 8.81 0.95
N GLN A 116 -1.45 8.30 0.07
CA GLN A 116 -1.12 8.09 -1.34
C GLN A 116 -0.83 9.40 -2.07
N ALA A 117 -1.61 10.46 -1.80
CA ALA A 117 -1.38 11.78 -2.35
C ALA A 117 -0.06 12.39 -1.86
N GLU A 118 0.27 12.22 -0.58
CA GLU A 118 1.54 12.68 0.00
C GLU A 118 2.73 11.93 -0.59
N VAL A 119 2.65 10.60 -0.73
CA VAL A 119 3.68 9.80 -1.40
C VAL A 119 3.86 10.25 -2.85
N ALA A 120 2.78 10.45 -3.60
CA ALA A 120 2.87 10.93 -4.97
C ALA A 120 3.51 12.32 -5.07
N ALA A 121 3.17 13.24 -4.15
CA ALA A 121 3.78 14.56 -4.07
C ALA A 121 5.28 14.48 -3.72
N TYR A 122 5.65 13.61 -2.78
CA TYR A 122 7.04 13.38 -2.40
C TYR A 122 7.87 12.77 -3.55
N GLU A 123 7.32 11.79 -4.26
CA GLU A 123 7.96 11.19 -5.44
C GLU A 123 8.12 12.21 -6.57
N ALA A 124 7.12 13.06 -6.80
CA ALA A 124 7.21 14.15 -7.77
C ALA A 124 8.28 15.16 -7.38
N ALA A 125 8.36 15.55 -6.10
CA ALA A 125 9.41 16.43 -5.60
C ALA A 125 10.81 15.81 -5.75
N LEU A 126 10.95 14.50 -5.48
CA LEU A 126 12.21 13.80 -5.70
C LEU A 126 12.61 13.75 -7.18
N ALA A 127 11.65 13.54 -8.08
CA ALA A 127 11.90 13.54 -9.51
C ALA A 127 12.37 14.93 -9.99
N GLU A 128 11.72 16.00 -9.52
CA GLU A 128 12.08 17.38 -9.82
C GLU A 128 13.49 17.71 -9.31
N VAL A 129 13.80 17.38 -8.05
CA VAL A 129 15.13 17.61 -7.47
C VAL A 129 16.22 16.86 -8.24
N LYS A 130 15.96 15.61 -8.67
CA LYS A 130 16.91 14.83 -9.50
C LYS A 130 17.11 15.45 -10.88
N ALA A 131 16.03 15.94 -11.49
CA ALA A 131 16.09 16.63 -12.78
C ALA A 131 16.89 17.94 -12.66
N GLU A 132 16.60 18.76 -11.64
CA GLU A 132 17.32 20.01 -11.38
C GLU A 132 18.80 19.75 -11.07
N ALA A 133 19.11 18.75 -10.24
CA ALA A 133 20.49 18.39 -9.94
C ALA A 133 21.27 17.99 -11.20
N THR A 134 20.65 17.19 -12.08
CA THR A 134 21.25 16.77 -13.34
C THR A 134 21.44 17.97 -14.28
N ALA A 135 20.44 18.85 -14.39
CA ALA A 135 20.53 20.08 -15.17
C ALA A 135 21.65 21.01 -14.65
N ARG A 136 21.78 21.16 -13.33
CA ARG A 136 22.87 21.93 -12.70
C ARG A 136 24.24 21.33 -13.00
N ILE A 137 24.40 20.02 -12.87
CA ILE A 137 25.66 19.33 -13.20
C ILE A 137 26.02 19.54 -14.67
N GLU A 138 25.06 19.43 -15.57
CA GLU A 138 25.30 19.61 -17.00
C GLU A 138 25.66 21.07 -17.33
N SER A 139 24.98 22.04 -16.74
CA SER A 139 25.32 23.47 -16.88
C SER A 139 26.72 23.78 -16.35
N ALA A 140 27.11 23.17 -15.22
CA ALA A 140 28.44 23.34 -14.65
C ALA A 140 29.52 22.71 -15.54
N ARG A 141 29.26 21.52 -16.11
CA ARG A 141 30.16 20.89 -17.08
C ARG A 141 30.34 21.73 -18.33
N ALA A 142 29.25 22.26 -18.90
CA ALA A 142 29.30 23.13 -20.07
C ALA A 142 30.12 24.40 -19.79
N THR A 143 29.90 25.03 -18.62
CA THR A 143 30.65 26.22 -18.20
C THR A 143 32.14 25.91 -18.01
N LEU A 144 32.47 24.80 -17.34
CA LEU A 144 33.86 24.38 -17.13
C LEU A 144 34.58 24.08 -18.43
N GLU A 145 33.92 23.41 -19.38
CA GLU A 145 34.53 23.12 -20.69
C GLU A 145 34.74 24.41 -21.49
N GLN A 146 33.81 25.37 -21.42
CA GLN A 146 33.96 26.69 -22.04
C GLN A 146 35.14 27.46 -21.43
N GLU A 147 35.24 27.51 -20.09
CA GLU A 147 36.36 28.16 -19.40
C GLU A 147 37.69 27.48 -19.71
N ARG A 148 37.71 26.14 -19.74
CA ARG A 148 38.90 25.37 -20.10
C ARG A 148 39.34 25.67 -21.52
N ALA A 149 38.43 25.69 -22.48
CA ALA A 149 38.73 26.02 -23.87
C ALA A 149 39.26 27.45 -24.00
N ALA A 150 38.66 28.42 -23.28
CA ALA A 150 39.12 29.81 -23.25
C ALA A 150 40.55 29.93 -22.66
N GLN A 151 40.82 29.29 -21.52
CA GLN A 151 42.14 29.28 -20.89
C GLN A 151 43.19 28.62 -21.79
N LEU A 152 42.86 27.52 -22.45
CA LEU A 152 43.77 26.87 -23.41
C LEU A 152 44.05 27.76 -24.62
N ALA A 153 43.03 28.43 -25.16
CA ALA A 153 43.21 29.37 -26.26
C ALA A 153 44.09 30.55 -25.86
N GLU A 154 43.88 31.12 -24.67
CA GLU A 154 44.69 32.21 -24.14
C GLU A 154 46.14 31.77 -23.87
N ALA A 155 46.32 30.59 -23.27
CA ALA A 155 47.65 30.03 -23.03
C ALA A 155 48.41 29.80 -24.34
N ASN A 156 47.75 29.23 -25.36
CA ASN A 156 48.33 29.03 -26.69
C ASN A 156 48.69 30.37 -27.36
N ALA A 157 47.83 31.38 -27.26
CA ALA A 157 48.10 32.71 -27.79
C ALA A 157 49.31 33.36 -27.10
N ARG A 158 49.41 33.26 -25.77
CA ARG A 158 50.56 33.74 -24.99
C ARG A 158 51.85 33.01 -25.38
N ILE A 159 51.81 31.69 -25.53
CA ILE A 159 52.96 30.90 -25.96
C ILE A 159 53.39 31.30 -27.38
N SER A 160 52.46 31.48 -28.31
CA SER A 160 52.77 31.94 -29.67
C SER A 160 53.43 33.31 -29.66
N SER A 161 52.85 34.28 -28.95
CA SER A 161 53.42 35.62 -28.84
C SER A 161 54.81 35.62 -28.21
N ALA A 162 55.04 34.81 -27.17
CA ALA A 162 56.36 34.67 -26.55
C ALA A 162 57.37 34.01 -27.50
N ARG A 163 56.94 33.06 -28.34
CA ARG A 163 57.78 32.44 -29.38
C ARG A 163 58.18 33.45 -30.45
N ASP A 164 57.23 34.26 -30.91
CA ASP A 164 57.49 35.30 -31.91
C ASP A 164 58.45 36.38 -31.38
N ALA A 165 58.25 36.80 -30.13
CA ALA A 165 59.16 37.73 -29.45
C ALA A 165 60.58 37.15 -29.30
N ALA A 166 60.69 35.90 -28.82
CA ALA A 166 61.98 35.22 -28.69
C ALA A 166 62.69 35.02 -30.05
N ALA A 167 61.93 34.76 -31.12
CA ALA A 167 62.48 34.64 -32.46
C ALA A 167 63.00 36.01 -32.97
N ALA A 168 62.27 37.10 -32.73
CA ALA A 168 62.72 38.44 -33.07
C ALA A 168 63.98 38.83 -32.28
N GLU A 169 64.01 38.57 -30.97
CA GLU A 169 65.19 38.78 -30.12
C GLU A 169 66.39 37.98 -30.64
N ALA A 170 66.21 36.71 -31.01
CA ALA A 170 67.27 35.88 -31.58
C ALA A 170 67.83 36.47 -32.89
N VAL A 171 66.96 36.97 -33.78
CA VAL A 171 67.41 37.65 -35.02
C VAL A 171 68.25 38.89 -34.69
N THR A 172 67.78 39.75 -33.79
CA THR A 172 68.53 40.96 -33.40
C THR A 172 69.87 40.63 -32.73
N ALA A 173 69.90 39.60 -31.88
CA ALA A 173 71.13 39.13 -31.24
C ALA A 173 72.12 38.56 -32.27
N HIS A 174 71.63 37.80 -33.26
CA HIS A 174 72.44 37.30 -34.36
C HIS A 174 73.02 38.42 -35.23
N GLU A 175 72.23 39.45 -35.55
CA GLU A 175 72.69 40.62 -36.30
C GLU A 175 73.76 41.40 -35.52
N ALA A 176 73.55 41.61 -34.21
CA ALA A 176 74.53 42.25 -33.34
C ALA A 176 75.86 41.47 -33.28
N ILE A 177 75.81 40.16 -33.05
CA ILE A 177 77.00 39.28 -33.05
C ILE A 177 77.71 39.33 -34.40
N ARG A 178 76.96 39.35 -35.52
CA ARG A 178 77.54 39.45 -36.87
C ARG A 178 78.27 40.79 -37.05
N GLY A 179 77.71 41.89 -36.54
CA GLY A 179 78.36 43.21 -36.53
C GLY A 179 79.64 43.22 -35.69
N ASP A 180 79.60 42.66 -34.48
CA ASP A 180 80.74 42.57 -33.58
C ASP A 180 81.87 41.75 -34.20
N ILE A 181 81.56 40.57 -34.77
CA ILE A 181 82.53 39.73 -35.49
C ILE A 181 83.11 40.48 -36.69
N GLY A 182 82.30 41.20 -37.46
CA GLY A 182 82.76 41.99 -38.59
C GLY A 182 83.75 43.08 -38.17
N SER A 183 83.46 43.81 -37.08
CA SER A 183 84.35 44.84 -36.54
C SER A 183 85.67 44.25 -36.01
N ALA A 184 85.61 43.12 -35.30
CA ALA A 184 86.78 42.42 -34.79
C ALA A 184 87.64 41.89 -35.95
N ALA A 185 87.04 41.25 -36.94
CA ALA A 185 87.73 40.76 -38.13
C ALA A 185 88.39 41.90 -38.94
N ALA A 186 87.70 43.04 -39.10
CA ALA A 186 88.25 44.23 -39.76
C ALA A 186 89.46 44.78 -38.99
N SER A 187 89.41 44.83 -37.65
CA SER A 187 90.53 45.29 -36.83
C SER A 187 91.77 44.39 -36.97
N VAL A 188 91.57 43.07 -36.97
CA VAL A 188 92.65 42.08 -37.16
C VAL A 188 93.22 42.19 -38.58
N ALA A 189 92.36 42.21 -39.61
CA ALA A 189 92.78 42.33 -41.00
C ALA A 189 93.55 43.63 -41.27
N ALA A 190 93.06 44.77 -40.77
CA ALA A 190 93.74 46.06 -40.89
C ALA A 190 95.15 46.00 -40.27
N ARG A 191 95.28 45.40 -39.08
CA ARG A 191 96.57 45.25 -38.40
C ARG A 191 97.53 44.31 -39.15
N THR A 192 97.04 43.20 -39.68
CA THR A 192 97.85 42.28 -40.48
C THR A 192 98.33 42.91 -41.77
N VAL A 193 97.47 43.67 -42.47
CA VAL A 193 97.85 44.40 -43.69
C VAL A 193 98.87 45.50 -43.38
N GLU A 194 98.65 46.29 -42.32
CA GLU A 194 99.61 47.31 -41.89
C GLU A 194 101.01 46.72 -41.64
N LEU A 195 101.09 45.56 -40.99
CA LEU A 195 102.35 44.84 -40.77
C LEU A 195 103.00 44.35 -42.08
N ALA A 196 102.21 44.02 -43.11
CA ALA A 196 102.70 43.48 -44.38
C ALA A 196 103.20 44.56 -45.35
N ILE A 197 102.52 45.71 -45.44
CA ILE A 197 102.85 46.81 -46.38
C ILE A 197 103.49 48.02 -45.69
N GLY A 198 103.62 48.03 -44.36
CA GLY A 198 104.30 49.07 -43.59
C GLY A 198 103.56 50.42 -43.51
N ARG A 199 102.29 50.47 -43.96
CA ARG A 199 101.43 51.67 -43.89
C ARG A 199 100.00 51.29 -43.53
N ALA A 200 99.27 52.22 -42.92
CA ALA A 200 97.87 52.03 -42.57
C ALA A 200 97.01 51.82 -43.85
N PRO A 201 96.21 50.73 -43.92
CA PRO A 201 95.25 50.53 -44.99
C PRO A 201 94.03 51.45 -44.85
N ASP A 202 93.31 51.67 -45.96
CA ASP A 202 92.04 52.41 -45.93
C ASP A 202 90.97 51.62 -45.17
N ALA A 203 90.40 52.22 -44.12
CA ALA A 203 89.45 51.56 -43.23
C ALA A 203 88.13 51.19 -43.92
N ALA A 204 87.69 52.02 -44.89
CA ALA A 204 86.47 51.76 -45.66
C ALA A 204 86.66 50.56 -46.59
N ALA A 205 87.80 50.49 -47.30
CA ALA A 205 88.16 49.34 -48.14
C ALA A 205 88.24 48.02 -47.35
N VAL A 206 88.90 48.01 -46.19
CA VAL A 206 89.00 46.80 -45.34
C VAL A 206 87.62 46.34 -44.85
N SER A 207 86.79 47.27 -44.38
CA SER A 207 85.44 46.94 -43.89
C SER A 207 84.57 46.36 -45.01
N SER A 208 84.60 46.96 -46.20
CA SER A 208 83.84 46.46 -47.36
C SER A 208 84.30 45.08 -47.83
N ALA A 209 85.59 44.77 -47.76
CA ALA A 209 86.14 43.48 -48.15
C ALA A 209 85.79 42.36 -47.15
N VAL A 210 85.81 42.68 -45.84
CA VAL A 210 85.39 41.75 -44.78
C VAL A 210 83.90 41.45 -44.90
N GLU A 211 83.07 42.49 -45.10
CA GLU A 211 81.62 42.33 -45.25
C GLU A 211 81.24 41.54 -46.51
N GLY A 212 81.94 41.78 -47.64
CA GLY A 212 81.81 40.97 -48.85
C GLY A 212 82.18 39.50 -48.64
N SER A 213 83.23 39.23 -47.85
CA SER A 213 83.66 37.87 -47.49
C SER A 213 82.68 37.17 -46.55
N MET A 214 82.14 37.89 -45.55
CA MET A 214 81.13 37.37 -44.63
C MET A 214 79.79 37.08 -45.31
N THR A 215 79.43 37.86 -46.32
CA THR A 215 78.21 37.65 -47.12
C THR A 215 78.37 36.45 -48.04
N SER A 216 79.50 36.33 -48.76
CA SER A 216 79.78 35.17 -49.62
C SER A 216 79.93 33.87 -48.82
N GLY A 217 80.45 33.93 -47.60
CA GLY A 217 80.56 32.77 -46.70
C GLY A 217 79.21 32.30 -46.14
N ALA A 218 78.21 33.17 -46.04
CA ALA A 218 76.88 32.81 -45.54
C ALA A 218 76.00 32.09 -46.59
N THR A 219 76.34 32.21 -47.87
CA THR A 219 75.61 31.59 -49.00
C THR A 219 76.13 30.21 -49.42
N ARG A 220 77.20 29.71 -48.80
CA ARG A 220 77.83 28.42 -49.11
C ARG A 220 77.61 27.43 -47.97
#